data_AF-A0A518DEI4-F1
#
_entry.id   AF-A0A518DEI4-F1
#
_cell.length_a   1.000
_cell.length_b   1.000
_cell.length_c   1.000
_cell.angle_alpha   90.00
_cell.angle_beta   90.00
_cell.angle_gamma   90.00
#
_symmetry.space_group_name_H-M   'P 1'
#
loop_
_entity.id
_entity.type
_entity.pdbx_description
1 polymer ?
#
loop_
_entity_poly.entity_id
_entity_poly.type
_entity_poly.pdbx_seq_one_letter_code
_entity_poly.pdbx_strand_id
1 'polypeptide(L)' 'MTPTPFIKGHFDGHSIVLDEPASLAVGQEVRVIVEPSPLVAPPKPARPSLAGFAKGMFAMSDDFNEPLDDFAEYR' A
#
# COMPACT_ATOMS: atom_id res chain seq x y z
N MET A 1 8.46 -24.59 30.69
CA MET A 1 7.92 -24.06 29.41
C MET A 1 8.88 -24.50 28.32
N THR A 2 8.48 -25.46 27.49
CA THR A 2 9.26 -25.86 26.31
C THR A 2 9.14 -24.75 25.26
N PRO A 3 10.24 -24.28 24.67
CA PRO A 3 10.16 -23.33 23.56
C PRO A 3 9.39 -24.00 22.41
N THR A 4 8.38 -23.31 21.87
CA THR A 4 7.71 -23.77 20.65
C THR A 4 8.67 -23.55 19.49
N PRO A 5 9.10 -24.59 18.77
CA PRO A 5 9.98 -24.41 17.63
C PRO A 5 9.24 -23.62 16.55
N PHE A 6 9.80 -22.49 16.15
CA PHE A 6 9.37 -21.75 14.97
C PHE A 6 10.29 -22.13 13.82
N ILE A 7 9.71 -22.55 12.69
CA ILE A 7 10.44 -22.88 11.47
C ILE A 7 10.11 -21.80 10.45
N LYS A 8 11.15 -21.26 9.81
CA LYS A 8 10.98 -20.24 8.78
C LYS A 8 10.63 -20.89 7.44
N GLY A 9 9.86 -20.15 6.65
CA GLY A 9 9.52 -20.52 5.30
C GLY A 9 9.00 -19.32 4.54
N HIS A 10 8.85 -19.48 3.24
CA HIS A 10 8.34 -18.46 2.35
C HIS A 10 7.22 -19.02 1.47
N PHE A 11 6.39 -18.11 0.96
CA PHE A 11 5.32 -18.46 0.03
C PHE A 11 5.84 -18.39 -1.41
N ASP A 12 5.73 -19.48 -2.15
CA ASP A 12 6.19 -19.58 -3.55
C ASP A 12 5.11 -19.16 -4.58
N GLY A 13 3.91 -18.81 -4.11
CA GLY A 13 2.74 -18.52 -4.94
C GLY A 13 1.64 -19.59 -4.87
N HIS A 14 1.97 -20.80 -4.38
CA HIS A 14 1.02 -21.90 -4.23
C HIS A 14 1.09 -22.58 -2.86
N SER A 15 2.29 -22.70 -2.30
CA SER A 15 2.59 -23.44 -1.09
C SER A 15 3.56 -22.67 -0.19
N ILE A 16 3.59 -23.04 1.10
CA ILE A 16 4.61 -22.54 2.03
C ILE A 16 5.76 -23.53 2.01
N VAL A 17 6.90 -23.08 1.51
CA VAL A 17 8.13 -23.86 1.45
C VAL A 17 8.94 -23.55 2.70
N LEU A 18 9.33 -24.59 3.43
CA LEU A 18 10.19 -24.45 4.60
C LEU A 18 11.62 -24.19 4.15
N ASP A 19 12.27 -23.19 4.74
CA ASP A 19 13.66 -22.86 4.43
C ASP A 19 14.63 -23.88 5.03
N GLU A 20 14.20 -24.55 6.11
CA GLU A 20 14.97 -25.55 6.84
C GLU A 20 14.21 -26.88 6.89
N PRO A 21 14.90 -28.04 6.82
CA PRO A 21 14.28 -29.34 6.98
C PRO A 21 13.59 -29.48 8.33
N ALA A 22 12.29 -29.75 8.34
CA ALA A 22 11.52 -29.96 9.55
C ALA A 22 11.21 -31.45 9.75
N SER A 23 11.44 -31.96 10.96
CA SER A 23 10.97 -33.29 11.37
C SER A 23 9.54 -33.19 11.88
N LEU A 24 8.57 -33.20 10.95
CA LEU A 24 7.15 -33.20 11.27
C LEU A 24 6.60 -34.63 11.15
N ALA A 25 5.75 -35.03 12.10
CA ALA A 25 5.05 -36.31 12.01
C ALA A 25 3.92 -36.23 10.98
N VAL A 26 3.63 -37.36 10.31
CA VAL A 26 2.50 -37.45 9.39
C VAL A 26 1.20 -37.20 10.17
N GLY A 27 0.39 -36.25 9.71
CA GLY A 27 -0.88 -35.87 10.36
C GLY A 27 -0.74 -34.90 11.54
N GLN A 28 0.45 -34.36 11.79
CA GLN A 28 0.66 -33.34 12.82
C GLN A 28 -0.05 -32.03 12.44
N GLU A 29 -0.84 -31.50 13.37
CA GLU A 29 -1.46 -30.18 13.21
C GLU A 29 -0.40 -29.08 13.34
N VAL A 30 -0.35 -28.19 12.35
CA VAL A 30 0.63 -27.09 12.29
C VAL A 30 -0.11 -25.77 12.21
N ARG A 31 0.30 -24.81 13.04
CA ARG A 31 -0.18 -23.43 12.98
C ARG A 31 0.79 -22.59 12.16
N VAL A 32 0.29 -21.98 11.09
CA VAL A 32 1.06 -21.04 10.26
C VAL A 32 0.81 -19.62 10.76
N ILE A 33 1.88 -18.87 10.98
CA ILE A 33 1.83 -17.43 11.26
C ILE A 33 2.47 -16.73 10.07
N VAL A 34 1.68 -15.93 9.33
CA VAL A 34 2.15 -15.18 8.17
C VAL A 34 2.46 -13.76 8.62
N GLU A 35 3.74 -13.41 8.65
CA GLU A 35 4.20 -12.05 8.90
C GLU A 35 4.60 -11.39 7.57
N PRO A 36 3.95 -10.28 7.17
CA PRO A 36 4.33 -9.58 5.96
C PRO A 36 5.73 -8.99 6.12
N SER A 37 6.66 -9.41 5.25
CA SER A 37 8.02 -8.87 5.24
C SER A 37 8.01 -7.39 4.86
N PRO A 38 8.67 -6.50 5.63
CA PRO A 38 8.73 -5.08 5.33
C PRO A 38 9.53 -4.74 4.05
N LEU A 39 10.28 -5.72 3.50
CA LEU A 39 11.06 -5.53 2.28
C LEU A 39 10.23 -5.50 1.00
N VAL A 40 9.01 -6.06 1.03
CA VAL A 40 8.10 -5.97 -0.11
C VAL A 40 7.22 -4.75 0.12
N ALA A 41 7.73 -3.57 -0.26
CA ALA A 41 6.89 -2.39 -0.34
C ALA A 41 5.64 -2.76 -1.17
N PRO A 42 4.42 -2.50 -0.67
CA PRO A 42 3.23 -2.73 -1.46
C PRO A 42 3.39 -1.99 -2.80
N PRO A 43 2.98 -2.59 -3.94
CA PRO A 43 3.10 -1.92 -5.22
C PRO A 43 2.46 -0.53 -5.09
N LYS A 44 3.26 0.53 -5.28
CA LYS A 44 2.75 1.90 -5.21
C LYS A 44 1.56 1.96 -6.16
N PRO A 45 0.37 2.40 -5.71
CA PRO A 45 -0.75 2.57 -6.62
C PRO A 45 -0.27 3.50 -7.73
N ALA A 46 -0.35 3.03 -8.98
CA ALA A 46 -0.02 3.84 -10.13
C ALA A 46 -0.93 5.07 -10.08
N ARG A 47 -0.37 6.23 -9.73
CA ARG A 47 -1.13 7.47 -9.76
C ARG A 47 -1.50 7.69 -11.22
N PRO A 48 -2.79 7.77 -11.59
CA PRO A 48 -3.12 8.16 -12.94
C PRO A 48 -2.49 9.53 -13.19
N SER A 49 -1.70 9.62 -14.27
CA SER A 49 -1.18 10.90 -14.75
C SER A 49 -2.39 11.77 -15.13
N LEU A 50 -2.80 12.67 -14.25
CA LEU A 50 -3.83 13.67 -14.52
C LEU A 50 -3.35 14.76 -15.50
N ALA A 51 -2.10 14.66 -15.99
CA ALA A 51 -1.54 15.59 -16.95
C ALA A 51 -2.40 15.58 -18.23
N GLY A 52 -3.06 16.71 -18.50
CA GLY A 52 -3.91 16.90 -19.67
C GLY A 52 -5.38 16.48 -19.50
N PHE A 53 -5.75 15.75 -18.45
CA PHE A 53 -7.13 15.27 -18.27
C PHE A 53 -8.13 16.39 -18.02
N ALA A 54 -7.66 17.49 -17.41
CA ALA A 54 -8.47 18.67 -17.09
C ALA A 54 -8.20 19.87 -18.04
N LYS A 55 -7.38 19.70 -19.08
CA LYS A 55 -6.99 20.80 -19.97
C LYS A 55 -8.21 21.24 -20.79
N GLY A 56 -8.72 22.44 -20.52
CA GLY A 56 -9.90 23.00 -21.17
C GLY A 56 -11.24 22.69 -20.50
N MET A 57 -11.25 21.95 -19.37
CA MET A 57 -12.47 21.72 -18.59
C MET A 57 -12.82 22.90 -17.66
N PHE A 58 -11.84 23.76 -17.37
CA PHE A 58 -12.03 24.93 -16.53
C PHE A 58 -11.85 26.19 -17.39
N ALA A 59 -12.94 26.94 -17.56
CA ALA A 59 -12.91 28.29 -18.08
C ALA A 59 -12.80 29.23 -16.87
N MET A 60 -11.75 30.05 -16.85
CA MET A 60 -11.64 31.12 -15.87
C MET A 60 -12.69 32.18 -16.26
N SER A 61 -13.56 32.57 -15.33
CA SER A 61 -14.52 33.64 -15.55
C SER A 61 -13.79 34.98 -15.66
N ASP A 62 -14.30 35.87 -16.51
CA ASP A 62 -13.68 37.17 -16.79
C ASP A 62 -13.64 38.09 -15.55
N ASP A 63 -14.41 37.75 -14.51
CA ASP A 63 -14.51 38.44 -13.22
C ASP A 63 -13.37 38.07 -12.24
N PHE A 64 -12.44 37.17 -12.59
CA PHE A 64 -11.34 36.79 -11.70
C PHE A 64 -10.45 37.98 -11.29
N ASN A 65 -10.36 39.00 -12.15
CA ASN A 65 -9.61 40.22 -11.88
C ASN A 65 -10.47 41.34 -11.27
N GLU A 66 -11.76 41.11 -11.04
CA GLU A 66 -12.58 42.09 -10.35
C GLU A 66 -12.09 42.22 -8.89
N PRO A 67 -11.95 43.46 -8.39
CA PRO A 67 -11.54 43.67 -7.02
C PRO A 67 -12.59 43.05 -6.10
N LEU A 68 -12.14 42.11 -5.26
CA LEU A 68 -13.00 41.51 -4.25
C LEU A 68 -13.45 42.60 -3.27
N ASP A 69 -14.78 42.76 -3.12
CA ASP A 69 -15.39 43.74 -2.22
C ASP A 69 -14.88 43.62 -0.78
N ASP A 70 -14.47 42.41 -0.37
CA ASP A 70 -13.88 42.10 0.94
C ASP A 70 -12.55 42.84 1.21
N PHE A 71 -11.90 43.43 0.20
CA PHE A 71 -10.69 44.23 0.36
C PHE A 71 -10.94 45.75 0.30
N ALA A 72 -12.18 46.20 0.06
CA ALA A 72 -12.52 47.62 0.03
C ALA A 72 -12.31 48.31 1.39
N GLU A 73 -12.31 47.55 2.48
CA GLU A 73 -12.14 48.03 3.85
C GLU A 73 -10.68 48.33 4.24
N TYR A 74 -9.70 47.90 3.43
CA TYR A 74 -8.25 48.11 3.67
C TYR A 74 -7.67 49.34 2.95
N ARG A 75 -8.51 50.28 2.52
CA ARG A 75 -8.08 51.47 1.76
C ARG A 75 -7.70 52.66 2.63
#